data_AF-A0A1H6TQY8-F1
#
_entry.id   AF-A0A1H6TQY8-F1
#
_cell.length_a   1.000
_cell.length_b   1.000
_cell.length_c   1.000
_cell.angle_alpha   90.00
_cell.angle_beta   90.00
_cell.angle_gamma   90.00
#
_symmetry.space_group_name_H-M   'P 1'
#
loop_
_entity.id
_entity.type
_entity.pdbx_description
1 polymer ?
#
loop_
_entity_poly.entity_id
_entity_poly.type
_entity_poly.pdbx_seq_one_letter_code
_entity_poly.pdbx_strand_id
1 'polypeptide(L)' 'MRHILTLNPSKARAAAHRAMALAALHADSSLSVRLRRFNRHMAITRTLESQEVAQ' A
#
# COMPACT_ATOMS: atom_id res chain seq x y z
N MET A 1 -23.75 4.39 -14.57
CA MET A 1 -23.52 4.87 -13.19
C MET A 1 -22.07 4.57 -12.79
N ARG A 2 -21.13 5.46 -13.10
CA ARG A 2 -19.74 5.37 -12.59
C ARG A 2 -19.70 6.14 -11.28
N HIS A 3 -19.75 5.45 -10.14
CA HIS A 3 -19.44 6.07 -8.86
C HIS A 3 -17.94 6.37 -8.85
N ILE A 4 -17.59 7.62 -9.20
CA ILE A 4 -16.26 8.15 -8.91
C ILE A 4 -16.25 8.36 -7.40
N LEU A 5 -15.76 7.36 -6.67
CA LEU A 5 -15.40 7.51 -5.27
C LEU A 5 -14.19 8.46 -5.23
N THR A 6 -14.45 9.77 -5.31
CA THR A 6 -13.46 10.84 -5.09
C THR A 6 -13.09 10.90 -3.60
N LEU A 7 -12.83 9.74 -2.99
CA LEU A 7 -12.15 9.66 -1.71
C LEU A 7 -10.67 9.62 -2.06
N ASN A 8 -10.02 10.78 -1.99
CA ASN A 8 -8.62 11.07 -2.27
C ASN A 8 -7.82 9.87 -2.88
N PRO A 9 -7.50 9.87 -4.19
CA PRO A 9 -6.90 8.71 -4.86
C PRO A 9 -5.60 8.24 -4.20
N SER A 10 -4.90 9.13 -3.48
CA SER A 10 -3.73 8.79 -2.68
C SER A 10 -4.07 7.86 -1.50
N LYS A 11 -5.10 8.17 -0.68
CA LYS A 11 -5.65 7.28 0.36
C LYS A 11 -6.03 5.90 -0.17
N ALA A 12 -6.72 5.83 -1.30
CA ALA A 12 -7.13 4.56 -1.89
C ALA A 12 -5.91 3.71 -2.32
N ARG A 13 -4.90 4.32 -2.93
CA ARG A 13 -3.63 3.65 -3.28
C ARG A 13 -2.86 3.22 -2.03
N ALA A 14 -2.79 4.07 -1.01
CA ALA A 14 -2.12 3.75 0.26
C ALA A 14 -2.77 2.54 0.93
N ALA A 15 -4.11 2.47 0.96
CA ALA A 15 -4.87 1.33 1.49
C ALA A 15 -4.63 0.04 0.69
N ALA A 16 -4.61 0.11 -0.65
CA ALA A 16 -4.30 -1.04 -1.50
C ALA A 16 -2.89 -1.60 -1.22
N HIS A 17 -1.89 -0.73 -1.07
CA HIS A 17 -0.53 -1.17 -0.72
C HIS A 17 -0.44 -1.77 0.68
N ARG A 18 -1.21 -1.27 1.67
CA ARG A 18 -1.31 -1.92 2.98
C ARG A 18 -1.87 -3.34 2.88
N ALA A 19 -2.94 -3.54 2.09
CA ALA A 19 -3.50 -4.87 1.87
C ALA A 19 -2.50 -5.81 1.17
N MET A 20 -1.77 -5.32 0.17
CA MET A 20 -0.71 -6.10 -0.50
C MET A 20 0.46 -6.43 0.44
N ALA A 21 0.82 -5.54 1.36
CA ALA A 21 1.84 -5.79 2.37
C ALA A 21 1.44 -6.95 3.29
N LEU A 22 0.19 -6.98 3.74
CA LEU A 22 -0.35 -8.08 4.56
C LEU A 22 -0.38 -9.39 3.76
N ALA A 23 -0.86 -9.37 2.51
CA ALA A 23 -0.85 -10.54 1.64
C ALA A 23 0.57 -11.10 1.43
N ALA A 24 1.59 -10.22 1.35
CA ALA A 24 2.98 -10.64 1.23
C ALA A 24 3.52 -11.38 2.47
N LEU A 25 2.98 -11.10 3.66
CA LEU A 25 3.31 -11.85 4.89
C LEU A 25 2.71 -13.26 4.89
N HIS A 26 1.59 -13.46 4.20
CA HIS A 26 0.88 -14.74 4.11
C HIS A 26 1.38 -15.61 2.93
N ALA A 27 2.19 -15.08 2.03
CA ALA A 27 2.67 -15.81 0.85
C ALA A 27 3.73 -16.86 1.21
N ASP A 28 3.70 -18.05 0.58
CA ASP A 28 4.62 -19.17 0.88
C ASP A 28 6.06 -19.00 0.31
N SER A 29 6.47 -17.76 0.06
CA SER A 29 7.85 -17.43 -0.32
C SER A 29 8.76 -17.39 0.92
N SER A 30 10.08 -17.50 0.72
CA SER A 30 11.04 -17.40 1.83
C SER A 30 10.88 -16.11 2.66
N LEU A 31 11.29 -16.15 3.93
CA LEU A 31 11.14 -15.04 4.86
C LEU A 31 11.76 -13.73 4.33
N SER A 32 12.95 -13.82 3.72
CA SER A 32 13.63 -12.66 3.13
C SER A 32 12.85 -12.04 1.97
N VAL A 33 12.16 -12.86 1.17
CA VAL A 33 11.32 -12.40 0.06
C VAL A 33 10.04 -11.74 0.59
N ARG A 34 9.39 -12.33 1.60
CA ARG A 34 8.21 -11.74 2.24
C ARG A 34 8.51 -10.38 2.83
N LEU A 35 9.58 -10.28 3.63
CA LEU A 35 9.99 -9.03 4.26
C LEU A 35 10.35 -7.95 3.23
N ARG A 36 11.05 -8.32 2.15
CA ARG A 36 11.37 -7.38 1.07
C ARG A 36 10.10 -6.84 0.40
N ARG A 37 9.12 -7.70 0.11
CA ARG A 37 7.84 -7.29 -0.50
C ARG A 37 7.03 -6.42 0.44
N PHE A 38 6.94 -6.79 1.72
CA PHE A 38 6.31 -6.00 2.76
C PHE A 38 6.92 -4.59 2.86
N ASN A 39 8.25 -4.50 3.00
CA ASN A 39 8.97 -3.23 3.10
C ASN A 39 8.76 -2.35 1.86
N ARG A 40 8.75 -2.95 0.66
CA ARG A 40 8.44 -2.22 -0.58
C ARG A 40 7.04 -1.61 -0.56
N HIS A 41 6.03 -2.37 -0.14
CA HIS A 41 4.66 -1.87 -0.05
C HIS A 41 4.51 -0.79 1.02
N MET A 42 5.13 -0.96 2.19
CA MET A 42 5.12 0.04 3.26
C MET A 42 5.84 1.34 2.88
N ALA A 43 6.94 1.25 2.12
CA ALA A 43 7.63 2.43 1.60
C ALA A 43 6.70 3.26 0.70
N ILE A 44 5.98 2.60 -0.21
CA ILE A 44 5.01 3.28 -1.08
C ILE A 44 3.87 3.89 -0.24
N THR A 45 3.30 3.16 0.72
CA THR A 45 2.29 3.70 1.64
C THR A 45 2.79 4.97 2.33
N ARG A 46 4.00 4.97 2.91
CA ARG A 46 4.56 6.14 3.59
C ARG A 46 4.78 7.32 2.64
N THR A 47 5.21 7.08 1.41
CA THR A 47 5.36 8.16 0.41
C THR A 47 4.02 8.78 0.05
N LEU A 48 2.97 7.95 -0.13
CA LEU A 48 1.63 8.42 -0.44
C LEU A 48 1.00 9.17 0.74
N GLU A 49 1.18 8.69 1.97
CA GLU A 49 0.75 9.41 3.18
C GLU A 49 1.46 10.75 3.33
N SER A 50 2.78 10.80 3.08
CA SER A 50 3.54 12.05 3.16
C SER A 50 3.11 13.06 2.10
N GLN A 51 2.75 12.59 0.90
CA GLN A 51 2.17 13.43 -0.16
C GLN A 51 0.79 13.98 0.21
N GLU A 52 0.02 13.26 1.02
CA GLU A 52 -1.27 13.76 1.53
C GLU A 52 -1.14 14.78 2.66
N VAL A 53 -0.12 14.66 3.52
CA VAL A 53 0.11 15.65 4.61
C VAL A 53 0.61 16.99 4.07
N ALA A 54 1.23 17.01 2.89
CA ALA A 54 1.76 18.21 2.26
C ALA A 54 0.76 18.96 1.36
N GLN A 55 -0.47 18.46 1.18
CA GLN A 55 -1.56 19.10 0.41
C GLN A 55 -2.56 19.78 1.34
#